data_AF-A0A3D9MQW2-F1
#
_entry.id   AF-A0A3D9MQW2-F1
#
_cell.length_a   1.000
_cell.length_b   1.000
_cell.length_c   1.000
_cell.angle_alpha   90.00
_cell.angle_beta   90.00
_cell.angle_gamma   90.00
#
_symmetry.space_group_name_H-M   'P 1'
#
loop_
_entity.id
_entity.type
_entity.pdbx_description
1 polymer ?
#
loop_
_entity_poly.entity_id
_entity_poly.type
_entity_poly.pdbx_seq_one_letter_code
_entity_poly.pdbx_strand_id
1 'polypeptide(L)'
;MSNIDHIKDLEIFTPLWRRACECMGRVAVTPASELLHYDSSNLGTQVFHDLIRSIAAFNGIGEFAVVVLNPDPFSYFNMHFGKYPGFIVEPQHSDDDFFEILMKDPGDSPADAIGVYSEQYAILPISGEWFFYADRGWDGGTGVLGGPPDVMKFARQRFGFYENPR
;
A
#
# COMPACT_ATOMS: atom_id res chain seq x y z
N MET A 1 -5.97 -3.98 20.91
CA MET A 1 -4.63 -4.48 20.51
C MET A 1 -4.84 -4.99 19.10
N SER A 2 -4.35 -4.28 18.10
CA SER A 2 -4.44 -4.71 16.70
C SER A 2 -3.86 -6.12 16.56
N ASN A 3 -4.56 -6.98 15.83
CA ASN A 3 -4.06 -8.30 15.48
C ASN A 3 -2.95 -8.25 14.42
N ILE A 4 -2.65 -7.05 13.91
CA ILE A 4 -1.60 -6.80 12.93
C ILE A 4 -0.43 -6.08 13.61
N ASP A 5 0.77 -6.48 13.23
CA ASP A 5 2.02 -5.88 13.66
C ASP A 5 2.88 -5.46 12.47
N HIS A 6 3.79 -4.50 12.73
CA HIS A 6 4.86 -4.20 11.79
C HIS A 6 5.75 -5.42 11.60
N ILE A 7 6.23 -5.63 10.38
CA ILE A 7 7.17 -6.70 10.06
C ILE A 7 8.48 -6.44 10.81
N LYS A 8 8.96 -7.44 11.55
CA LYS A 8 10.25 -7.39 12.27
C LYS A 8 11.35 -8.14 11.53
N ASP A 9 10.98 -9.17 10.79
CA ASP A 9 11.92 -10.05 10.12
C ASP A 9 12.34 -9.49 8.76
N LEU A 10 13.66 -9.27 8.61
CA LEU A 10 14.26 -8.79 7.36
C LEU A 10 13.95 -9.71 6.17
N GLU A 11 13.88 -11.02 6.43
CA GLU A 11 13.60 -12.05 5.43
C GLU A 11 12.17 -11.97 4.89
N ILE A 12 11.22 -11.52 5.71
CA ILE A 12 9.83 -11.28 5.30
C ILE A 12 9.72 -9.93 4.58
N PHE A 13 10.36 -8.89 5.13
CA PHE A 13 10.22 -7.53 4.58
C PHE A 13 10.92 -7.37 3.22
N THR A 14 12.13 -7.91 3.06
CA THR A 14 12.97 -7.67 1.87
C THR A 14 12.31 -8.08 0.55
N PRO A 15 11.68 -9.27 0.44
CA PRO A 15 10.95 -9.65 -0.77
C PRO A 15 9.80 -8.69 -1.12
N LEU A 16 9.05 -8.24 -0.11
CA LEU A 16 7.94 -7.30 -0.31
C LEU A 16 8.45 -5.92 -0.73
N TRP A 17 9.50 -5.43 -0.09
CA TRP A 17 10.16 -4.17 -0.45
C TRP A 17 10.71 -4.18 -1.89
N ARG A 18 11.38 -5.27 -2.30
CA ARG A 18 11.86 -5.42 -3.68
C ARG A 18 10.72 -5.36 -4.69
N ARG A 19 9.62 -6.07 -4.43
CA ARG A 19 8.42 -6.03 -5.27
C ARG A 19 7.81 -4.62 -5.31
N ALA A 20 7.81 -3.89 -4.20
CA ALA A 20 7.34 -2.51 -4.15
C ALA A 20 8.21 -1.58 -5.01
N CYS A 21 9.55 -1.72 -4.96
CA CYS A 21 10.47 -1.00 -5.84
C CYS A 21 10.27 -1.36 -7.33
N GLU A 22 10.02 -2.64 -7.65
CA GLU A 22 9.69 -3.06 -9.01
C GLU A 22 8.39 -2.42 -9.50
N CYS A 23 7.38 -2.30 -8.63
CA CYS A 23 6.12 -1.62 -8.97
C CYS A 23 6.36 -0.14 -9.29
N MET A 24 7.16 0.56 -8.48
CA MET A 24 7.59 1.94 -8.78
C MET A 24 8.27 2.02 -10.16
N GLY A 25 9.17 1.07 -10.46
CA GLY A 25 9.83 0.99 -11.78
C GLY A 25 8.85 0.76 -12.93
N ARG A 26 7.80 -0.06 -12.73
CA ARG A 26 6.73 -0.29 -13.71
C ARG A 26 5.92 1.00 -13.95
N VAL A 27 5.53 1.70 -12.89
CA VAL A 27 4.79 2.98 -13.01
C VAL A 27 5.55 3.99 -13.87
N ALA A 28 6.87 4.08 -13.72
CA ALA A 28 7.70 5.02 -14.48
C ALA A 28 7.71 4.76 -16.00
N VAL A 29 7.41 3.54 -16.45
CA VAL A 29 7.45 3.16 -17.88
C VAL A 29 6.07 2.84 -18.47
N THR A 30 5.04 2.63 -17.64
CA THR A 30 3.67 2.37 -18.09
C THR A 30 2.97 3.68 -18.47
N PRO A 31 2.33 3.77 -19.64
CA PRO A 31 1.54 4.94 -20.01
C PRO A 31 0.46 5.26 -18.97
N ALA A 32 0.30 6.54 -18.62
CA ALA A 32 -0.66 6.97 -17.61
C ALA A 32 -2.11 6.53 -17.91
N SER A 33 -2.48 6.38 -19.19
CA SER A 33 -3.79 5.90 -19.64
C SER A 33 -4.06 4.43 -19.34
N GLU A 34 -3.02 3.65 -19.05
CA GLU A 34 -3.13 2.23 -18.68
C GLU A 34 -3.21 2.04 -17.16
N LEU A 35 -2.99 3.10 -16.39
CA LEU A 35 -3.07 3.12 -14.93
C LEU A 35 -4.38 3.73 -14.45
N LEU A 36 -4.80 3.39 -13.24
CA LEU A 36 -5.95 3.99 -12.58
C LEU A 36 -5.49 4.91 -11.45
N HIS A 37 -5.76 6.20 -11.55
CA HIS A 37 -5.22 7.21 -10.64
C HIS A 37 -6.20 7.53 -9.52
N TYR A 38 -5.68 7.75 -8.31
CA TYR A 38 -6.47 8.04 -7.11
C TYR A 38 -5.73 9.01 -6.17
N ASP A 39 -6.45 9.64 -5.24
CA ASP A 39 -5.85 10.46 -4.18
C ASP A 39 -5.14 9.55 -3.17
N SER A 40 -3.85 9.73 -2.94
CA SER A 40 -3.08 8.95 -1.98
C SER A 40 -3.61 9.05 -0.54
N SER A 41 -4.37 10.10 -0.19
CA SER A 41 -5.04 10.24 1.11
C SER A 41 -6.16 9.22 1.32
N ASN A 42 -6.65 8.58 0.25
CA ASN A 42 -7.65 7.52 0.34
C ASN A 42 -7.18 6.31 1.17
N LEU A 43 -5.87 6.13 1.38
CA LEU A 43 -5.34 5.07 2.25
C LEU A 43 -6.02 5.04 3.63
N GLY A 44 -6.37 6.20 4.17
CA GLY A 44 -7.04 6.34 5.47
C GLY A 44 -8.57 6.20 5.43
N THR A 45 -9.16 5.75 4.32
CA THR A 45 -10.62 5.70 4.13
C THR A 45 -11.14 4.27 4.00
N GLN A 46 -12.33 4.01 4.55
CA GLN A 46 -12.96 2.69 4.48
C GLN A 46 -13.29 2.27 3.04
N VAL A 47 -13.78 3.19 2.20
CA VAL A 47 -14.11 2.90 0.80
C VAL A 47 -12.91 2.40 -0.01
N PHE A 48 -11.71 2.90 0.30
CA PHE A 48 -10.49 2.45 -0.37
C PHE A 48 -9.98 1.14 0.20
N HIS A 49 -10.08 0.94 1.53
CA HIS A 49 -9.79 -0.35 2.14
C HIS A 49 -10.69 -1.46 1.56
N ASP A 50 -11.99 -1.21 1.43
CA ASP A 50 -12.95 -2.13 0.81
C ASP A 50 -12.57 -2.49 -0.62
N LEU A 51 -12.07 -1.52 -1.39
CA LEU A 51 -11.55 -1.74 -2.74
C LEU A 51 -10.33 -2.67 -2.72
N ILE A 52 -9.33 -2.38 -1.87
CA ILE A 52 -8.11 -3.20 -1.76
C ILE A 52 -8.49 -4.64 -1.40
N ARG A 53 -9.34 -4.85 -0.39
CA ARG A 53 -9.82 -6.18 0.01
C ARG A 53 -10.55 -6.88 -1.12
N SER A 54 -11.42 -6.16 -1.83
CA SER A 54 -12.17 -6.71 -2.96
C SER A 54 -11.24 -7.17 -4.09
N ILE A 55 -10.21 -6.39 -4.40
CA ILE A 55 -9.21 -6.75 -5.43
C ILE A 55 -8.37 -7.95 -4.96
N ALA A 56 -7.91 -7.95 -3.70
CA ALA A 56 -7.13 -9.06 -3.13
C ALA A 56 -7.90 -10.39 -3.13
N ALA A 57 -9.21 -10.35 -2.89
CA ALA A 57 -10.08 -11.52 -2.95
C ALA A 57 -10.43 -11.93 -4.40
N PHE A 58 -10.53 -10.97 -5.32
CA PHE A 58 -10.82 -11.23 -6.73
C PHE A 58 -9.62 -11.83 -7.48
N ASN A 59 -8.41 -11.35 -7.18
CA ASN A 59 -7.15 -11.76 -7.81
C ASN A 59 -6.13 -12.13 -6.74
N GLY A 60 -6.33 -13.29 -6.11
CA GLY A 60 -5.45 -13.79 -5.07
C GLY A 60 -6.16 -14.66 -4.03
N ILE A 61 -5.60 -14.66 -2.82
CA ILE A 61 -6.10 -15.38 -1.65
C ILE A 61 -6.72 -14.44 -0.60
N GLY A 62 -6.95 -13.17 -0.95
CA GLY A 62 -7.46 -12.15 -0.02
C GLY A 62 -6.41 -11.51 0.89
N GLU A 63 -5.15 -11.90 0.77
CA GLU A 63 -4.02 -11.34 1.52
C GLU A 63 -3.28 -10.27 0.74
N PHE A 64 -2.87 -9.21 1.41
CA PHE A 64 -2.05 -8.14 0.83
C PHE A 64 -1.10 -7.54 1.87
N ALA A 65 -0.04 -6.90 1.39
CA ALA A 65 0.91 -6.18 2.21
C ALA A 65 0.85 -4.68 1.90
N VAL A 66 1.02 -3.85 2.92
CA VAL A 66 1.35 -2.43 2.78
C VAL A 66 2.82 -2.26 3.09
N VAL A 67 3.56 -1.57 2.23
CA VAL A 67 5.01 -1.38 2.35
C VAL A 67 5.36 0.08 2.07
N VAL A 68 6.02 0.73 3.02
CA VAL A 68 6.57 2.08 2.84
C VAL A 68 7.95 1.99 2.19
N LEU A 69 8.16 2.82 1.17
CA LEU A 69 9.41 2.97 0.43
C LEU A 69 10.17 4.23 0.86
N ASN A 70 9.45 5.28 1.24
CA ASN A 70 10.00 6.54 1.73
C ASN A 70 9.12 7.08 2.88
N PRO A 71 9.67 7.41 4.07
CA PRO A 71 11.08 7.42 4.48
C PRO A 71 11.78 6.06 4.35
N ASP A 72 13.12 6.08 4.20
CA ASP A 72 13.91 4.87 3.89
C ASP A 72 13.68 3.77 4.95
N PRO A 73 13.23 2.57 4.55
CA PRO A 73 12.81 1.56 5.52
C PRO A 73 13.96 0.97 6.35
N PHE A 74 15.20 1.06 5.88
CA PHE A 74 16.36 0.45 6.53
C PHE A 74 17.13 1.46 7.40
N SER A 75 17.56 2.55 6.80
CA SER A 75 18.45 3.55 7.39
C SER A 75 17.70 4.56 8.26
N TYR A 76 16.38 4.66 8.09
CA TYR A 76 15.52 5.48 8.95
C TYR A 76 14.66 4.58 9.85
N PHE A 77 13.63 3.95 9.29
CA PHE A 77 12.59 3.32 10.12
C PHE A 77 13.13 2.15 10.96
N ASN A 78 13.92 1.25 10.35
CA ASN A 78 14.52 0.14 11.08
C ASN A 78 15.60 0.60 12.08
N MET A 79 16.44 1.56 11.69
CA MET A 79 17.42 2.15 12.59
C MET A 79 16.78 2.78 13.84
N HIS A 80 15.63 3.44 13.70
CA HIS A 80 14.93 4.09 14.81
C HIS A 80 14.06 3.14 15.65
N PHE A 81 13.38 2.18 15.02
CA PHE A 81 12.30 1.42 15.66
C PHE A 81 12.53 -0.10 15.74
N GLY A 82 13.63 -0.62 15.18
CA GLY A 82 13.97 -2.05 15.22
C GLY A 82 12.99 -2.97 14.48
N LYS A 83 12.22 -2.41 13.54
CA LYS A 83 11.22 -3.10 12.70
C LYS A 83 11.14 -2.41 11.34
N TYR A 84 10.32 -2.89 10.42
CA TYR A 84 10.20 -2.33 9.08
C TYR A 84 8.83 -1.69 8.87
N PRO A 85 8.73 -0.63 8.04
CA PRO A 85 7.48 0.10 7.84
C PRO A 85 6.61 -0.63 6.82
N GLY A 86 6.10 -1.78 7.23
CA GLY A 86 5.16 -2.57 6.46
C GLY A 86 4.45 -3.59 7.33
N PHE A 87 3.32 -4.06 6.84
CA PHE A 87 2.48 -5.05 7.52
C PHE A 87 1.69 -5.86 6.50
N ILE A 88 1.19 -7.01 6.93
CA ILE A 88 0.39 -7.94 6.12
C ILE A 88 -1.03 -7.97 6.68
N VAL A 89 -2.01 -7.89 5.79
CA VAL A 89 -3.43 -7.99 6.09
C VAL A 89 -3.93 -9.33 5.55
N GLU A 90 -4.50 -10.14 6.43
CA GLU A 90 -5.08 -11.45 6.12
C GLU A 90 -6.61 -11.36 6.05
N PRO A 91 -7.31 -12.31 5.39
CA PRO A 91 -8.75 -12.25 5.17
C PRO A 91 -9.58 -12.14 6.45
N GLN A 92 -9.10 -12.67 7.57
CA GLN A 92 -9.79 -12.60 8.87
C GLN A 92 -9.58 -11.29 9.62
N HIS A 93 -8.62 -10.45 9.22
CA HIS A 93 -8.42 -9.15 9.87
C HIS A 93 -9.60 -8.22 9.55
N SER A 94 -9.99 -7.45 10.56
CA SER A 94 -11.08 -6.47 10.46
C SER A 94 -10.59 -5.15 9.87
N ASP A 95 -11.54 -4.27 9.54
CA ASP A 95 -11.20 -2.90 9.14
C ASP A 95 -10.56 -2.13 10.30
N ASP A 96 -11.03 -2.36 11.53
CA ASP A 96 -10.45 -1.76 12.72
C ASP A 96 -8.97 -2.18 12.88
N ASP A 97 -8.65 -3.46 12.66
CA ASP A 97 -7.25 -3.95 12.69
C ASP A 97 -6.36 -3.18 11.71
N PHE A 98 -6.86 -2.92 10.49
CA PHE A 98 -6.17 -2.19 9.44
C PHE A 98 -5.93 -0.72 9.80
N PHE A 99 -6.96 -0.01 10.27
CA PHE A 99 -6.81 1.40 10.66
C PHE A 99 -5.98 1.55 11.94
N GLU A 100 -6.08 0.61 12.88
CA GLU A 100 -5.23 0.58 14.06
C GLU A 100 -3.75 0.42 13.69
N ILE A 101 -3.37 -0.50 12.78
CA ILE A 101 -1.96 -0.66 12.38
C ILE A 101 -1.45 0.53 11.57
N LEU A 102 -2.29 1.16 10.74
CA LEU A 102 -1.90 2.39 10.03
C LEU A 102 -1.52 3.50 11.01
N MET A 103 -2.26 3.64 12.11
CA MET A 103 -2.05 4.70 13.11
C MET A 103 -1.19 4.26 14.29
N LYS A 104 -0.64 3.04 14.25
CA LYS A 104 0.16 2.48 15.34
C LYS A 104 1.46 3.24 15.49
N ASP A 105 1.76 3.63 16.72
CA ASP A 105 3.05 4.19 17.08
C ASP A 105 4.17 3.15 16.87
N PRO A 106 5.15 3.42 16.00
CA PRO A 106 6.27 2.50 15.78
C PRO A 106 7.29 2.53 16.93
N GLY A 107 7.30 3.50 17.83
CA GLY A 107 8.20 3.50 18.97
C GLY A 107 8.38 4.88 19.57
N ASP A 108 7.40 5.31 20.37
CA ASP A 108 7.34 6.62 21.02
C ASP A 108 7.45 7.80 20.02
N SER A 109 7.01 7.57 18.78
CA SER A 109 6.90 8.59 17.74
C SER A 109 5.62 8.40 16.91
N PRO A 110 4.46 8.82 17.43
CA PRO A 110 3.19 8.75 16.70
C PRO A 110 3.20 9.46 15.34
N ALA A 111 4.10 10.42 15.15
CA ALA A 111 4.29 11.10 13.87
C ALA A 111 4.85 10.17 12.78
N ASP A 112 5.54 9.09 13.16
CA ASP A 112 6.11 8.09 12.26
C ASP A 112 5.16 6.91 11.98
N ALA A 113 3.92 6.95 12.46
CA ALA A 113 2.91 5.97 12.09
C ALA A 113 2.68 5.97 10.57
N ILE A 114 2.49 4.80 9.95
CA ILE A 114 2.44 4.64 8.49
C ILE A 114 1.33 5.49 7.85
N GLY A 115 0.16 5.61 8.48
CA GLY A 115 -0.95 6.43 8.00
C GLY A 115 -0.61 7.93 7.98
N VAL A 116 0.30 8.36 8.87
CA VAL A 116 0.76 9.74 9.04
C VAL A 116 1.95 10.03 8.13
N TYR A 117 3.03 9.25 8.24
CA TYR A 117 4.29 9.48 7.55
C TYR A 117 4.67 8.31 6.63
N SER A 118 4.11 8.35 5.41
CA SER A 118 4.44 7.46 4.29
C SER A 118 4.44 8.27 3.00
N GLU A 119 5.57 8.91 2.69
CA GLU A 119 5.72 9.72 1.49
C GLU A 119 5.58 8.86 0.23
N GLN A 120 6.18 7.68 0.22
CA GLN A 120 5.99 6.69 -0.84
C GLN A 120 5.62 5.35 -0.24
N TYR A 121 4.58 4.72 -0.77
CA TYR A 121 4.17 3.39 -0.34
C TYR A 121 3.64 2.57 -1.51
N ALA A 122 3.63 1.25 -1.33
CA ALA A 122 2.97 0.31 -2.21
C ALA A 122 2.03 -0.61 -1.43
N ILE A 123 0.98 -1.07 -2.11
CA ILE A 123 0.09 -2.12 -1.63
C ILE A 123 0.16 -3.25 -2.63
N LEU A 124 0.53 -4.44 -2.17
CA LEU A 124 0.84 -5.58 -3.02
C LEU A 124 0.05 -6.81 -2.58
N PRO A 125 -0.47 -7.62 -3.50
CA PRO A 125 -1.01 -8.92 -3.14
C PRO A 125 0.10 -9.85 -2.63
N ILE A 126 -0.21 -10.72 -1.67
CA ILE A 126 0.68 -11.86 -1.37
C ILE A 126 0.67 -12.84 -2.54
N SER A 127 -0.50 -13.04 -3.16
CA SER A 127 -0.69 -13.82 -4.40
C SER A 127 -1.58 -13.04 -5.37
N GLY A 128 -1.14 -12.86 -6.61
CA GLY A 128 -1.81 -12.02 -7.62
C GLY A 128 -0.84 -11.09 -8.35
N GLU A 129 -1.33 -10.35 -9.33
CA GLU A 129 -0.49 -9.54 -10.24
C GLU A 129 -0.88 -8.05 -10.31
N TRP A 130 -1.55 -7.53 -9.28
CA TRP A 130 -1.87 -6.09 -9.16
C TRP A 130 -0.95 -5.38 -8.17
N PHE A 131 -0.97 -4.06 -8.18
CA PHE A 131 -0.33 -3.23 -7.16
C PHE A 131 -1.00 -1.86 -7.07
N PHE A 132 -1.04 -1.29 -5.88
CA PHE A 132 -1.10 0.16 -5.72
C PHE A 132 0.30 0.69 -5.45
N TYR A 133 0.61 1.85 -6.02
CA TYR A 133 1.77 2.66 -5.67
C TYR A 133 1.28 4.08 -5.45
N ALA A 134 1.82 4.78 -4.45
CA ALA A 134 1.54 6.18 -4.22
C ALA A 134 2.83 6.93 -3.92
N ASP A 135 2.88 8.16 -4.40
CA ASP A 135 3.87 9.15 -4.06
C ASP A 135 3.14 10.42 -3.63
N ARG A 136 3.19 10.70 -2.32
CA ARG A 136 2.53 11.86 -1.72
C ARG A 136 3.14 13.19 -2.18
N GLY A 137 4.37 13.17 -2.70
CA GLY A 137 5.03 14.32 -3.31
C GLY A 137 4.64 14.55 -4.77
N TRP A 138 4.09 13.54 -5.46
CA TRP A 138 3.71 13.64 -6.86
C TRP A 138 2.34 14.31 -7.02
N ASP A 139 2.33 15.47 -7.69
CA ASP A 139 1.12 16.22 -8.07
C ASP A 139 0.14 16.46 -6.92
N GLY A 140 0.67 16.73 -5.72
CA GLY A 140 -0.12 17.03 -4.53
C GLY A 140 -0.71 15.81 -3.82
N GLY A 141 -0.26 14.60 -4.19
CA GLY A 141 -0.55 13.36 -3.47
C GLY A 141 -1.26 12.32 -4.31
N THR A 142 -0.66 11.91 -5.43
CA THR A 142 -1.26 10.95 -6.36
C THR A 142 -0.79 9.52 -6.11
N GLY A 143 -1.72 8.57 -6.26
CA GLY A 143 -1.39 7.17 -6.40
C GLY A 143 -1.99 6.55 -7.67
N VAL A 144 -1.45 5.40 -8.04
CA VAL A 144 -1.90 4.59 -9.16
C VAL A 144 -2.15 3.15 -8.76
N LEU A 145 -3.16 2.55 -9.37
CA LEU A 145 -3.35 1.10 -9.44
C LEU A 145 -2.87 0.62 -10.82
N GLY A 146 -2.09 -0.44 -10.82
CA GLY A 146 -1.69 -1.18 -12.02
C GLY A 146 -1.94 -2.68 -11.85
N GLY A 147 -2.17 -3.40 -12.95
CA GLY A 147 -2.41 -4.83 -12.93
C GLY A 147 -3.05 -5.35 -14.22
N PRO A 148 -3.46 -6.64 -14.24
CA PRO A 148 -4.08 -7.27 -15.40
C PRO A 148 -5.42 -6.60 -15.80
N PRO A 149 -5.83 -6.67 -17.07
CA PRO A 149 -7.00 -5.94 -17.58
C PRO A 149 -8.33 -6.25 -16.84
N ASP A 150 -8.50 -7.47 -16.36
CA ASP A 150 -9.67 -7.89 -15.58
C ASP A 150 -9.69 -7.23 -14.19
N VAL A 151 -8.55 -7.12 -13.51
CA VAL A 151 -8.41 -6.37 -12.25
C VAL A 151 -8.72 -4.89 -12.48
N MET A 152 -8.16 -4.29 -13.54
CA MET A 152 -8.40 -2.87 -13.86
C MET A 152 -9.88 -2.61 -14.15
N LYS A 153 -10.55 -3.52 -14.86
CA LYS A 153 -12.00 -3.44 -15.11
C LYS A 153 -12.81 -3.62 -13.83
N PHE A 154 -12.44 -4.57 -12.98
CA PHE A 154 -13.11 -4.85 -11.71
C PHE A 154 -13.03 -3.65 -10.75
N ALA A 155 -11.86 -3.01 -10.66
CA ALA A 155 -11.61 -1.88 -9.80
C ALA A 155 -12.45 -0.65 -10.22
N ARG A 156 -12.50 -0.32 -11.53
CA ARG A 156 -13.31 0.79 -12.07
C ARG A 156 -14.79 0.73 -11.72
N GLN A 157 -15.33 -0.47 -11.44
CA GLN A 157 -16.73 -0.65 -11.06
C GLN A 157 -17.02 -0.36 -9.59
N ARG A 158 -15.98 -0.24 -8.75
CA ARG A 158 -16.09 -0.17 -7.29
C ARG A 158 -15.55 1.12 -6.69
N PHE A 159 -14.74 1.86 -7.44
CA PHE A 159 -14.11 3.07 -6.96
C PHE A 159 -14.01 4.12 -8.06
N GLY A 160 -14.23 5.38 -7.68
CA GLY A 160 -14.09 6.53 -8.58
C GLY A 160 -12.63 6.90 -8.75
N PHE A 161 -11.98 6.37 -9.78
CA PHE A 161 -10.64 6.78 -10.19
C PHE A 161 -10.70 8.05 -11.04
N TYR A 162 -9.60 8.81 -11.08
CA TYR A 162 -9.48 9.98 -11.94
C TYR A 162 -9.42 9.55 -13.41
N GLU A 163 -10.27 10.15 -14.24
CA GLU A 163 -10.33 9.85 -15.68
C GLU A 163 -9.29 10.62 -16.51
N ASN A 164 -8.66 11.66 -15.94
CA ASN A 164 -7.62 12.47 -16.57
C ASN A 164 -6.67 13.05 -15.50
N PRO A 165 -5.58 12.34 -15.14
CA PRO A 165 -4.48 12.95 -14.39
C PRO A 165 -3.85 14.01 -15.31
N ARG A 166 -3.67 15.22 -14.78
CA ARG A 166 -3.08 16.33 -15.54
C ARG A 166 -1.58 16.13 -15.74
#